data_AF-A0A078SFC4-F1
#
_entry.id   AF-A0A078SFC4-F1
#
_cell.length_a   1.000
_cell.length_b   1.000
_cell.length_c   1.000
_cell.angle_alpha   90.00
_cell.angle_beta   90.00
_cell.angle_gamma   90.00
#
_symmetry.space_group_name_H-M   'P 1'
#
loop_
_entity.id
_entity.type
_entity.pdbx_description
1 polymer ?
#
loop_
_entity_poly.entity_id
_entity_poly.type
_entity_poly.pdbx_seq_one_letter_code
_entity_poly.pdbx_strand_id
1 'polypeptide(L)'
;HPEMKEFIELWRTLAVQNGLKGGYFIGQTYHLKEEKERLMKMGFDAINVVRLFDFEKKAALTYKYAKWKHKIFRIPKVVEYKKASSFFVGDEEYEENIIPTIIPNWDHSPRSRGKSLVLNHAEPSYFARHLKEAIKRIENKPLDHRLAFVKSWNEWAEGNYLEPDLHYGKRYLEVIKKNVVEG
;
A
#
# COMPACT_ATOMS: atom_id res chain seq x y z
N HIS A 1 13.15 -17.15 -7.01
CA HIS A 1 13.78 -17.87 -5.89
C HIS A 1 13.19 -19.27 -5.82
N PRO A 2 13.83 -20.27 -6.43
CA PRO A 2 13.35 -21.65 -6.40
C PRO A 2 13.24 -22.23 -4.98
N GLU A 3 13.91 -21.63 -4.00
CA GLU A 3 14.00 -22.11 -2.61
C GLU A 3 13.01 -21.43 -1.64
N MET A 4 12.12 -20.54 -2.09
CA MET A 4 11.24 -19.78 -1.16
C MET A 4 10.29 -20.70 -0.38
N LYS A 5 9.80 -21.75 -1.04
CA LYS A 5 8.93 -22.75 -0.42
C LYS A 5 9.67 -23.51 0.69
N GLU A 6 10.87 -23.99 0.38
CA GLU A 6 11.75 -24.69 1.33
C GLU A 6 12.13 -23.78 2.50
N PHE A 7 12.39 -22.49 2.25
CA PHE A 7 12.61 -21.50 3.29
C PHE A 7 11.40 -21.40 4.24
N ILE A 8 10.19 -21.19 3.71
CA ILE A 8 8.98 -21.05 4.53
C ILE A 8 8.76 -22.31 5.37
N GLU A 9 8.89 -23.50 4.76
CA GLU A 9 8.73 -24.79 5.43
C GLU A 9 9.77 -25.00 6.53
N LEU A 10 11.04 -24.68 6.28
CA LEU A 10 12.12 -24.76 7.25
C LEU A 10 11.85 -23.84 8.46
N TRP A 11 11.48 -22.58 8.22
CA TRP A 11 11.23 -21.62 9.29
C TRP A 11 10.01 -21.98 10.12
N ARG A 12 8.95 -22.50 9.51
CA ARG A 12 7.80 -23.04 10.26
C ARG A 12 8.20 -24.22 11.13
N THR A 13 9.00 -25.14 10.58
CA THR A 13 9.50 -26.32 11.32
C THR A 13 10.32 -25.89 12.53
N LEU A 14 11.27 -24.98 12.34
CA LEU A 14 12.11 -24.47 13.43
C LEU A 14 11.28 -23.71 14.48
N ALA A 15 10.29 -22.92 14.06
CA ALA A 15 9.41 -22.20 14.99
C ALA A 15 8.65 -23.19 15.89
N VAL A 16 8.05 -24.25 15.32
CA VAL A 16 7.33 -25.27 16.09
C VAL A 16 8.26 -26.07 17.00
N GLN A 17 9.44 -26.44 16.53
CA GLN A 17 10.46 -27.15 17.33
C GLN A 17 10.92 -26.33 18.56
N ASN A 18 10.83 -25.00 18.48
CA ASN A 18 11.18 -24.09 19.57
C ASN A 18 9.95 -23.59 20.35
N GLY A 19 8.81 -24.29 20.26
CA GLY A 19 7.62 -24.00 21.07
C GLY A 19 6.76 -22.82 20.60
N LEU A 20 6.98 -22.31 19.39
CA LEU A 20 6.11 -21.30 18.77
C LEU A 20 5.01 -21.96 17.94
N LYS A 21 3.98 -21.20 17.54
CA LYS A 21 2.85 -21.71 16.75
C LYS A 21 3.17 -21.90 15.24
N GLY A 22 4.37 -21.51 14.80
CA GLY A 22 4.73 -21.40 13.39
C GLY A 22 4.90 -19.94 12.94
N GLY A 23 5.07 -19.75 11.62
CA GLY A 23 5.20 -18.42 11.00
C GLY A 23 4.12 -18.19 9.94
N TYR A 24 3.58 -16.97 9.92
CA TYR A 24 2.67 -16.47 8.90
C TYR A 24 3.43 -15.58 7.93
N PHE A 25 3.56 -16.02 6.67
CA PHE A 25 4.40 -15.39 5.66
C PHE A 25 3.55 -14.61 4.67
N ILE A 26 3.87 -13.33 4.50
CA ILE A 26 3.14 -12.42 3.60
C ILE A 26 4.06 -12.00 2.47
N GLY A 27 3.66 -12.27 1.22
CA GLY A 27 4.36 -11.80 0.03
C GLY A 27 3.89 -10.39 -0.32
N GLN A 28 4.79 -9.46 -0.61
CA GLN A 28 4.41 -8.12 -1.07
C GLN A 28 4.55 -7.99 -2.60
N THR A 29 3.58 -7.35 -3.25
CA THR A 29 3.62 -7.12 -4.70
C THR A 29 2.97 -5.80 -5.12
N TYR A 30 3.46 -5.23 -6.23
CA TYR A 30 2.80 -4.15 -6.98
C TYR A 30 2.04 -4.68 -8.22
N HIS A 31 2.14 -5.98 -8.52
CA HIS A 31 1.68 -6.63 -9.75
C HIS A 31 0.87 -7.88 -9.41
N LEU A 32 -0.21 -7.69 -8.64
CA LEU A 32 -1.00 -8.78 -8.08
C LEU A 32 -1.51 -9.75 -9.16
N LYS A 33 -1.99 -9.25 -10.30
CA LYS A 33 -2.55 -10.09 -11.37
C LYS A 33 -1.50 -11.04 -11.95
N GLU A 34 -0.28 -10.56 -12.10
CA GLU A 34 0.82 -11.30 -12.70
C GLU A 34 1.51 -12.23 -11.68
N GLU A 35 1.56 -11.84 -10.40
CA GLU A 35 2.39 -12.52 -9.41
C GLU A 35 1.62 -13.38 -8.42
N LYS A 36 0.29 -13.23 -8.30
CA LYS A 36 -0.52 -13.93 -7.29
C LYS A 36 -0.31 -15.44 -7.31
N GLU A 37 -0.49 -16.08 -8.46
CA GLU A 37 -0.36 -17.54 -8.56
C GLU A 37 1.05 -18.01 -8.18
N ARG A 38 2.07 -17.28 -8.61
CA ARG A 38 3.47 -17.57 -8.29
C ARG A 38 3.74 -17.45 -6.79
N LEU A 39 3.26 -16.39 -6.15
CA LEU A 39 3.43 -16.16 -4.71
C LEU A 39 2.72 -17.24 -3.89
N MET A 40 1.48 -17.59 -4.26
CA MET A 40 0.79 -18.69 -3.56
C MET A 40 1.50 -20.03 -3.74
N LYS A 41 2.01 -20.34 -4.95
CA LYS A 41 2.83 -21.55 -5.18
C LYS A 41 4.14 -21.57 -4.40
N MET A 42 4.69 -20.40 -4.05
CA MET A 42 5.88 -20.28 -3.20
C MET A 42 5.59 -20.57 -1.72
N GLY A 43 4.33 -20.70 -1.31
CA GLY A 43 3.95 -21.08 0.06
C GLY A 43 3.64 -19.91 1.00
N PHE A 44 3.51 -18.68 0.49
CA PHE A 44 3.01 -17.55 1.28
C PHE A 44 1.55 -17.78 1.70
N ASP A 45 1.21 -17.36 2.92
CA ASP A 45 -0.15 -17.45 3.47
C ASP A 45 -1.07 -16.36 2.93
N ALA A 46 -0.51 -15.17 2.70
CA ALA A 46 -1.22 -14.03 2.15
C ALA A 46 -0.31 -13.15 1.28
N ILE A 47 -0.94 -12.24 0.55
CA ILE A 47 -0.29 -11.30 -0.33
C ILE A 47 -0.71 -9.88 0.08
N ASN A 48 0.26 -9.06 0.48
CA ASN A 48 0.05 -7.63 0.62
C ASN A 48 0.23 -6.95 -0.74
N VAL A 49 -0.84 -6.34 -1.25
CA VAL A 49 -0.81 -5.61 -2.52
C VAL A 49 -0.61 -4.12 -2.30
N VAL A 50 0.38 -3.53 -2.97
CA VAL A 50 0.66 -2.10 -2.95
C VAL A 50 0.28 -1.49 -4.29
N ARG A 51 -0.88 -0.83 -4.36
CA ARG A 51 -1.42 -0.27 -5.62
C ARG A 51 -1.01 1.17 -5.90
N LEU A 52 0.11 1.61 -5.35
CA LEU A 52 0.59 2.99 -5.47
C LEU A 52 0.65 3.49 -6.93
N PHE A 53 0.96 2.59 -7.88
CA PHE A 53 1.14 2.94 -9.29
C PHE A 53 -0.03 2.51 -10.20
N ASP A 54 -1.11 1.93 -9.66
CA ASP A 54 -2.25 1.46 -10.47
C ASP A 54 -2.90 2.57 -11.30
N PHE A 55 -2.91 3.79 -10.76
CA PHE A 55 -3.45 4.97 -11.43
C PHE A 55 -2.69 5.30 -12.73
N GLU A 56 -1.43 4.88 -12.90
CA GLU A 56 -0.65 5.17 -14.12
C GLU A 56 -1.33 4.57 -15.36
N LYS A 57 -1.94 3.38 -15.21
CA LYS A 57 -2.73 2.71 -16.24
C LYS A 57 -4.21 3.13 -16.17
N LYS A 58 -4.82 3.15 -14.97
CA LYS A 58 -6.26 3.38 -14.79
C LYS A 58 -6.69 4.83 -14.99
N ALA A 59 -5.80 5.79 -14.77
CA ALA A 59 -5.97 7.22 -15.04
C ALA A 59 -4.93 7.71 -16.07
N ALA A 60 -4.79 6.98 -17.17
CA ALA A 60 -3.75 7.19 -18.16
C ALA A 60 -3.67 8.62 -18.71
N LEU A 61 -4.80 9.32 -18.87
CA LEU A 61 -4.80 10.72 -19.34
C LEU A 61 -4.15 11.66 -18.33
N THR A 62 -4.53 11.55 -17.05
CA THR A 62 -3.92 12.30 -15.94
C THR A 62 -2.42 12.07 -15.89
N TYR A 63 -1.99 10.81 -16.00
CA TYR A 63 -0.57 10.47 -15.92
C TYR A 63 0.21 10.90 -17.17
N LYS A 64 -0.37 10.78 -18.38
CA LYS A 64 0.22 11.29 -19.62
C LYS A 64 0.44 12.80 -19.55
N TYR A 65 -0.52 13.54 -19.01
CA TYR A 65 -0.38 14.99 -18.80
C TYR A 65 0.75 15.33 -17.82
N ALA A 66 0.86 14.62 -16.71
CA ALA A 66 1.96 14.78 -15.75
C ALA A 66 3.33 14.48 -16.41
N LYS A 67 3.43 13.41 -17.22
CA LYS A 67 4.64 13.07 -17.98
C LYS A 67 5.01 14.14 -19.01
N TRP A 68 4.01 14.70 -19.70
CA TRP A 68 4.22 15.78 -20.67
C TRP A 68 4.78 17.03 -19.99
N LYS A 69 4.22 17.46 -18.85
CA LYS A 69 4.75 18.56 -18.05
C LYS A 69 6.18 18.30 -17.57
N HIS A 70 6.46 17.09 -17.06
CA HIS A 70 7.80 16.70 -16.65
C HIS A 70 8.80 16.83 -17.82
N LYS A 71 8.42 16.39 -19.03
CA LYS A 71 9.28 16.47 -20.21
C LYS A 71 9.60 17.91 -20.62
N ILE A 72 8.63 18.81 -20.56
CA ILE A 72 8.80 20.21 -20.99
C ILE A 72 9.51 21.04 -19.93
N PHE A 73 9.05 20.97 -18.68
CA PHE A 73 9.46 21.88 -17.61
C PHE A 73 10.50 21.28 -16.66
N ARG A 74 10.85 19.99 -16.81
CA ARG A 74 11.80 19.27 -15.93
C ARG A 74 11.38 19.25 -14.46
N ILE A 75 10.09 19.43 -14.18
CA ILE A 75 9.48 19.34 -12.84
C ILE A 75 9.01 17.90 -12.55
N PRO A 76 8.78 17.49 -11.29
CA PRO A 76 8.27 16.16 -10.98
C PRO A 76 6.96 15.80 -11.72
N LYS A 77 6.68 14.51 -11.86
CA LYS A 77 5.39 14.02 -12.35
C LYS A 77 4.37 14.20 -11.23
N VAL A 78 3.68 15.33 -11.22
CA VAL A 78 2.69 15.65 -10.17
C VAL A 78 1.31 15.13 -10.56
N VAL A 79 0.67 14.39 -9.65
CA VAL A 79 -0.69 13.89 -9.76
C VAL A 79 -1.44 14.19 -8.47
N GLU A 80 -2.69 14.63 -8.54
CA GLU A 80 -3.50 14.83 -7.33
C GLU A 80 -3.72 13.52 -6.60
N TYR A 81 -3.43 13.51 -5.30
CA TYR A 81 -3.65 12.36 -4.43
C TYR A 81 -5.10 11.85 -4.56
N LYS A 82 -6.10 12.74 -4.60
CA LYS A 82 -7.52 12.38 -4.81
C LYS A 82 -7.76 11.50 -6.04
N LYS A 83 -7.02 11.74 -7.14
CA LYS A 83 -7.14 11.00 -8.41
C LYS A 83 -6.36 9.69 -8.38
N ALA A 84 -5.22 9.66 -7.69
CA ALA A 84 -4.43 8.44 -7.54
C ALA A 84 -5.09 7.46 -6.54
N SER A 85 -5.54 7.97 -5.40
CA SER A 85 -6.05 7.17 -4.27
C SER A 85 -7.36 6.45 -4.56
N SER A 86 -8.12 6.87 -5.58
CA SER A 86 -9.28 6.09 -6.05
C SER A 86 -8.91 4.73 -6.65
N PHE A 87 -7.62 4.46 -6.86
CA PHE A 87 -7.12 3.21 -7.43
C PHE A 87 -6.20 2.43 -6.48
N PHE A 88 -6.05 2.87 -5.23
CA PHE A 88 -5.18 2.22 -4.25
C PHE A 88 -5.78 0.95 -3.65
N VAL A 89 -7.04 0.65 -3.93
CA VAL A 89 -7.73 -0.58 -3.55
C VAL A 89 -8.44 -1.14 -4.78
N GLY A 90 -8.43 -2.46 -4.96
CA GLY A 90 -9.17 -3.20 -5.97
C GLY A 90 -10.20 -4.16 -5.39
N ASP A 91 -10.89 -4.88 -6.27
CA ASP A 91 -11.86 -5.92 -5.86
C ASP A 91 -11.15 -7.22 -5.48
N GLU A 92 -9.91 -7.44 -5.94
CA GLU A 92 -9.12 -8.59 -5.55
C GLU A 92 -8.88 -8.64 -4.03
N GLU A 93 -8.92 -7.49 -3.34
CA GLU A 93 -8.79 -7.38 -1.89
C GLU A 93 -10.00 -7.90 -1.11
N TYR A 94 -11.12 -8.28 -1.75
CA TYR A 94 -12.17 -9.04 -1.07
C TYR A 94 -11.73 -10.49 -0.76
N GLU A 95 -10.73 -11.01 -1.48
CA GLU A 95 -10.20 -12.35 -1.24
C GLU A 95 -9.48 -12.44 0.12
N GLU A 96 -9.72 -13.51 0.86
CA GLU A 96 -9.25 -13.70 2.24
C GLU A 96 -7.74 -13.53 2.42
N ASN A 97 -6.96 -14.00 1.45
CA ASN A 97 -5.51 -13.98 1.47
C ASN A 97 -4.90 -12.71 0.82
N ILE A 98 -5.69 -11.73 0.41
CA ILE A 98 -5.19 -10.48 -0.18
C ILE A 98 -5.37 -9.33 0.80
N ILE A 99 -4.26 -8.69 1.17
CA ILE A 99 -4.19 -7.67 2.20
C ILE A 99 -3.96 -6.29 1.56
N PRO A 100 -4.88 -5.32 1.68
CA PRO A 100 -4.71 -3.98 1.12
C PRO A 100 -3.57 -3.20 1.79
N THR A 101 -3.06 -2.21 1.05
CA THR A 101 -2.11 -1.21 1.59
C THR A 101 -2.75 0.17 1.66
N ILE A 102 -2.76 0.75 2.86
CA ILE A 102 -3.12 2.13 3.13
C ILE A 102 -1.91 3.02 2.83
N ILE A 103 -2.09 4.06 2.01
CA ILE A 103 -1.03 4.93 1.53
C ILE A 103 -1.41 6.38 1.87
N PRO A 104 -0.80 7.01 2.88
CA PRO A 104 -1.06 8.39 3.25
C PRO A 104 -0.69 9.41 2.17
N ASN A 105 0.49 9.28 1.58
CA ASN A 105 1.04 10.26 0.65
C ASN A 105 2.19 9.64 -0.18
N TRP A 106 2.76 10.38 -1.15
CA TRP A 106 3.97 9.97 -1.85
C TRP A 106 4.70 11.17 -2.47
N ASP A 107 5.93 11.41 -2.06
CA ASP A 107 6.85 12.36 -2.67
C ASP A 107 8.29 11.84 -2.58
N HIS A 108 8.76 11.20 -3.65
CA HIS A 108 10.16 10.75 -3.77
C HIS A 108 11.06 11.81 -4.45
N SER A 109 10.57 13.04 -4.65
CA SER A 109 11.31 14.08 -5.40
C SER A 109 12.58 14.59 -4.74
N PRO A 110 12.69 14.67 -3.38
CA PRO A 110 13.94 15.06 -2.72
C PRO A 110 15.11 14.13 -3.06
N ARG A 111 14.83 12.83 -3.23
CA ARG A 111 15.84 11.81 -3.55
C ARG A 111 16.13 11.68 -5.04
N SER A 112 15.16 12.00 -5.89
CA SER A 112 15.25 11.80 -7.34
C SER A 112 15.66 13.04 -8.13
N ARG A 113 16.09 14.13 -7.47
CA ARG A 113 16.40 15.42 -8.13
C ARG A 113 15.25 15.87 -9.05
N GLY A 114 14.01 15.72 -8.57
CA GLY A 114 12.80 16.11 -9.29
C GLY A 114 12.34 15.19 -10.43
N LYS A 115 12.92 13.99 -10.59
CA LYS A 115 12.53 13.02 -11.65
C LYS A 115 11.48 11.98 -11.23
N SER A 116 10.87 12.13 -10.06
CA SER A 116 9.95 11.16 -9.47
C SER A 116 8.47 11.48 -9.69
N LEU A 117 7.61 10.57 -9.23
CA LEU A 117 6.19 10.82 -8.96
C LEU A 117 6.03 11.62 -7.65
N VAL A 118 5.11 12.58 -7.66
CA VAL A 118 4.64 13.31 -6.48
C VAL A 118 3.11 13.29 -6.47
N LEU A 119 2.54 12.88 -5.34
CA LEU A 119 1.12 12.98 -5.07
C LEU A 119 0.85 14.26 -4.27
N ASN A 120 0.32 15.29 -4.94
CA ASN A 120 0.02 16.56 -4.27
C ASN A 120 -1.41 16.57 -3.70
N HIS A 121 -1.68 17.51 -2.78
CA HIS A 121 -2.99 17.63 -2.12
C HIS A 121 -3.45 16.34 -1.43
N ALA A 122 -2.53 15.66 -0.73
CA ALA A 122 -2.83 14.49 0.12
C ALA A 122 -3.56 14.88 1.41
N GLU A 123 -4.68 15.59 1.28
CA GLU A 123 -5.48 16.07 2.41
C GLU A 123 -6.01 14.88 3.25
N PRO A 124 -6.10 15.02 4.59
CA PRO A 124 -6.63 13.96 5.46
C PRO A 124 -8.03 13.46 5.08
N SER A 125 -8.85 14.29 4.43
CA SER A 125 -10.18 13.90 3.91
C SER A 125 -10.09 12.84 2.79
N TYR A 126 -9.14 12.97 1.87
CA TYR A 126 -8.92 11.99 0.81
C TYR A 126 -8.28 10.72 1.34
N PHE A 127 -7.39 10.85 2.33
CA PHE A 127 -6.85 9.72 3.06
C PHE A 127 -7.95 8.93 3.78
N ALA A 128 -8.88 9.62 4.45
CA ALA A 128 -10.04 8.98 5.10
C ALA A 128 -10.90 8.20 4.11
N ARG A 129 -11.11 8.73 2.90
CA ARG A 129 -11.81 8.01 1.84
C ARG A 129 -11.04 6.75 1.43
N HIS A 130 -9.73 6.84 1.20
CA HIS A 130 -8.89 5.67 0.89
C HIS A 130 -8.97 4.60 1.98
N LEU A 131 -8.83 5.00 3.25
CA LEU A 131 -8.92 4.12 4.40
C LEU A 131 -10.27 3.38 4.46
N LYS A 132 -11.38 4.11 4.29
CA LYS A 132 -12.73 3.51 4.26
C LYS A 132 -12.89 2.51 3.12
N GLU A 133 -12.35 2.82 1.95
CA GLU A 133 -12.40 1.87 0.84
C GLU A 133 -11.64 0.59 1.17
N ALA A 134 -10.47 0.66 1.81
CA ALA A 134 -9.75 -0.54 2.23
C ALA A 134 -10.49 -1.34 3.31
N ILE A 135 -11.06 -0.66 4.33
CA ILE A 135 -11.85 -1.29 5.40
C ILE A 135 -13.01 -2.09 4.81
N LYS A 136 -13.76 -1.49 3.87
CA LYS A 136 -14.88 -2.16 3.20
C LYS A 136 -14.50 -3.48 2.51
N ARG A 137 -13.24 -3.65 2.09
CA ARG A 137 -12.77 -4.87 1.40
C ARG A 137 -12.43 -5.98 2.39
N ILE A 138 -12.16 -5.62 3.64
CA ILE A 138 -11.73 -6.58 4.67
C ILE A 138 -12.78 -6.78 5.77
N GLU A 139 -13.76 -5.89 5.93
CA GLU A 139 -14.72 -5.92 7.04
C GLU A 139 -15.55 -7.22 7.14
N ASN A 140 -15.73 -7.92 6.02
CA ASN A 140 -16.50 -9.18 5.97
C ASN A 140 -15.62 -10.44 6.00
N LYS A 141 -14.30 -10.31 6.08
CA LYS A 141 -13.38 -11.46 6.18
C LYS A 141 -13.44 -12.10 7.57
N PRO A 142 -12.91 -13.31 7.78
CA PRO A 142 -12.58 -13.80 9.12
C PRO A 142 -11.68 -12.80 9.87
N LEU A 143 -11.84 -12.69 11.20
CA LEU A 143 -11.21 -11.64 12.02
C LEU A 143 -9.68 -11.59 11.87
N ASP A 144 -9.05 -12.76 11.84
CA ASP A 144 -7.64 -12.99 11.62
C ASP A 144 -7.15 -12.60 10.21
N HIS A 145 -8.06 -12.46 9.26
CA HIS A 145 -7.81 -12.01 7.89
C HIS A 145 -8.26 -10.55 7.64
N ARG A 146 -8.81 -9.85 8.64
CA ARG A 146 -9.19 -8.42 8.56
C ARG A 146 -7.98 -7.50 8.76
N LEU A 147 -6.94 -7.70 7.96
CA LEU A 147 -5.70 -6.95 8.06
C LEU A 147 -5.58 -5.92 6.93
N ALA A 148 -4.91 -4.80 7.22
CA ALA A 148 -4.44 -3.84 6.23
C ALA A 148 -3.07 -3.31 6.68
N PHE A 149 -2.13 -3.14 5.74
CA PHE A 149 -0.84 -2.53 6.05
C PHE A 149 -0.87 -1.03 5.80
N VAL A 150 -0.31 -0.23 6.70
CA VAL A 150 -0.03 1.17 6.38
C VAL A 150 1.40 1.28 5.88
N LYS A 151 1.56 1.81 4.66
CA LYS A 151 2.83 2.25 4.11
C LYS A 151 2.81 3.77 4.13
N SER A 152 3.43 4.46 5.10
CA SER A 152 4.17 3.92 6.24
C SER A 152 4.00 4.76 7.51
N TRP A 153 4.63 4.36 8.61
CA TRP A 153 4.68 5.19 9.83
C TRP A 153 5.52 6.46 9.61
N ASN A 154 6.78 6.34 9.17
CA ASN A 154 7.76 7.43 9.17
C ASN A 154 8.74 7.42 7.98
N GLU A 155 8.32 7.00 6.78
CA GLU A 155 9.14 7.09 5.56
C GLU A 155 9.13 8.52 4.98
N TRP A 156 9.78 9.43 5.71
CA TRP A 156 9.91 10.84 5.33
C TRP A 156 10.63 11.05 4.01
N ALA A 157 11.57 10.16 3.66
CA ALA A 157 12.37 10.31 2.46
C ALA A 157 11.56 10.03 1.16
N GLU A 158 10.40 9.37 1.29
CA GLU A 158 9.41 9.19 0.23
C GLU A 158 8.13 10.01 0.48
N GLY A 159 8.14 10.93 1.46
CA GLY A 159 6.98 11.72 1.85
C GLY A 159 5.78 10.90 2.32
N ASN A 160 5.97 9.61 2.61
CA ASN A 160 4.91 8.63 2.81
C ASN A 160 4.84 8.19 4.27
N TYR A 161 4.35 9.10 5.12
CA TYR A 161 4.36 8.95 6.57
C TYR A 161 2.98 9.21 7.19
N LEU A 162 2.76 8.63 8.37
CA LEU A 162 1.65 8.94 9.28
C LEU A 162 2.09 9.78 10.48
N GLU A 163 3.40 9.77 10.77
CA GLU A 163 3.99 10.50 11.87
C GLU A 163 3.56 11.98 11.85
N PRO A 164 3.15 12.55 13.00
CA PRO A 164 2.67 13.93 13.03
C PRO A 164 3.70 14.93 12.50
N ASP A 165 3.23 15.85 11.67
CA ASP A 165 4.07 16.88 11.06
C ASP A 165 3.58 18.30 11.40
N LEU A 166 4.24 19.32 10.84
CA LEU A 166 3.83 20.72 11.04
C LEU A 166 2.66 21.15 10.15
N HIS A 167 2.30 20.38 9.11
CA HIS A 167 1.34 20.77 8.08
C HIS A 167 -0.07 20.25 8.37
N TYR A 168 -0.19 18.96 8.68
CA TYR A 168 -1.42 18.27 9.08
C TYR A 168 -1.43 17.83 10.54
N GLY A 169 -0.33 17.92 11.28
CA GLY A 169 -0.30 17.56 12.70
C GLY A 169 -0.71 16.11 12.89
N LYS A 170 -1.66 15.86 13.81
CA LYS A 170 -2.15 14.50 14.12
C LYS A 170 -3.30 14.03 13.23
N ARG A 171 -3.70 14.80 12.20
CA ARG A 171 -4.95 14.55 11.46
C ARG A 171 -5.02 13.18 10.78
N TYR A 172 -3.90 12.63 10.26
CA TYR A 172 -3.91 11.27 9.72
C TYR A 172 -4.19 10.21 10.80
N LEU A 173 -3.63 10.37 12.00
CA LEU A 173 -3.88 9.48 13.13
C LEU A 173 -5.32 9.61 13.66
N GLU A 174 -5.87 10.83 13.69
CA GLU A 174 -7.28 11.08 14.04
C GLU A 174 -8.22 10.39 13.05
N VAL A 175 -7.89 10.42 11.75
CA VAL A 175 -8.62 9.66 10.73
C VAL A 175 -8.56 8.16 11.02
N ILE A 176 -7.39 7.60 11.34
CA ILE A 176 -7.27 6.17 11.67
C ILE A 176 -8.10 5.83 12.90
N LYS A 177 -7.95 6.59 13.99
CA LYS A 177 -8.69 6.38 15.24
C LYS A 177 -10.20 6.33 14.99
N LYS A 178 -10.73 7.32 14.24
CA LYS A 178 -12.15 7.43 13.93
C LYS A 178 -12.71 6.24 13.13
N ASN A 179 -11.91 5.64 12.24
CA ASN A 179 -12.40 4.59 11.33
C ASN A 179 -12.06 3.16 11.79
N VAL A 180 -11.14 2.98 12.74
CA VAL A 180 -10.66 1.65 13.16
C VAL A 180 -10.93 1.36 14.63
N VAL A 181 -10.94 2.38 15.50
CA VAL A 181 -11.14 2.20 16.95
C VAL A 181 -12.58 2.52 17.37
N GLU A 182 -13.17 3.51 16.73
CA GLU A 182 -14.52 4.02 17.06
C GLU A 182 -15.61 3.52 16.11
N GLY A 183 -15.24 2.91 14.97
CA GLY A 183 -16.15 2.37 13.96
C GLY A 183 -16.11 0.86 13.95
#